data_AF-A0A2S9SJU8-F1
#
_entry.id   AF-A0A2S9SJU8-F1
#
_cell.length_a   1.000
_cell.length_b   1.000
_cell.length_c   1.000
_cell.angle_alpha   90.00
_cell.angle_beta   90.00
_cell.angle_gamma   90.00
#
_symmetry.space_group_name_H-M   'P 1'
#
loop_
_entity.id
_entity.type
_entity.pdbx_description
1 polymer ?
#
loop_
_entity_poly.entity_id
_entity_poly.type
_entity_poly.pdbx_seq_one_letter_code
_entity_poly.pdbx_strand_id
1 'polypeptide(L)'
;QQFGISLPDFMASLFRPLIVGADTLPALLITLLIAHLLWFMGIHGDLIVTGLLTPFWMAGVSANQAALMAGEPLPHIVLQGFWDYYLLIGGIGTTLPLVFMAMRSRSHSIQSVGKLGFIPSLFNINEPLLFGFPIIMNPLFFLPFISVPLINAVLAWQLTQWGFLDRFIALLPWSIPSPLGA
;
A
#
# COMPACT_ATOMS: atom_id res chain seq x y z
N GLN A 1 -41.62 -5.61 -10.63
CA GLN A 1 -41.28 -5.94 -9.23
C GLN A 1 -41.14 -7.47 -9.07
N GLN A 2 -40.19 -8.13 -9.75
CA GLN A 2 -40.21 -9.62 -9.82
C GLN A 2 -38.96 -10.36 -9.31
N PHE A 3 -37.98 -9.64 -8.77
CA PHE A 3 -36.94 -10.22 -7.92
C PHE A 3 -36.71 -9.23 -6.79
N GLY A 4 -36.93 -9.63 -5.54
CA GLY A 4 -36.93 -8.75 -4.35
C GLY A 4 -35.57 -8.19 -3.94
N ILE A 5 -34.66 -8.01 -4.89
CA ILE A 5 -33.30 -7.49 -4.72
C ILE A 5 -33.10 -6.41 -5.77
N SER A 6 -32.62 -5.23 -5.36
CA SER A 6 -32.30 -4.18 -6.32
C SER A 6 -31.12 -4.61 -7.19
N LEU A 7 -31.00 -4.08 -8.42
CA LEU A 7 -29.83 -4.34 -9.26
C LEU A 7 -28.51 -4.03 -8.54
N PRO A 8 -28.38 -2.93 -7.78
CA PRO A 8 -27.24 -2.70 -6.90
C PRO A 8 -26.97 -3.82 -5.90
N ASP A 9 -27.99 -4.31 -5.19
CA ASP A 9 -27.83 -5.37 -4.19
C ASP A 9 -27.43 -6.70 -4.83
N PHE A 10 -27.99 -7.01 -6.00
CA PHE A 10 -27.59 -8.18 -6.77
C PHE A 10 -26.12 -8.11 -7.18
N MET A 11 -25.68 -6.97 -7.74
CA MET A 11 -24.28 -6.76 -8.11
C MET A 11 -23.35 -6.83 -6.89
N ALA A 12 -23.73 -6.20 -5.77
CA ALA A 12 -22.98 -6.30 -4.52
C ALA A 12 -22.83 -7.75 -4.05
N SER A 13 -23.90 -8.54 -4.13
CA SER A 13 -23.88 -9.97 -3.74
C SER A 13 -22.98 -10.81 -4.66
N LEU A 14 -22.95 -10.51 -5.97
CA LEU A 14 -22.12 -11.19 -6.95
C LEU A 14 -20.62 -10.96 -6.72
N PHE A 15 -20.23 -9.73 -6.39
CA PHE A 15 -18.81 -9.36 -6.19
C PHE A 15 -18.31 -9.55 -4.75
N ARG A 16 -19.19 -9.81 -3.78
CA ARG A 16 -18.83 -9.99 -2.37
C ARG A 16 -17.71 -11.02 -2.11
N PRO A 17 -17.69 -12.21 -2.75
CA PRO A 17 -16.60 -13.16 -2.54
C PRO A 17 -15.23 -12.63 -2.96
N LEU A 18 -15.19 -11.82 -4.02
CA LEU A 18 -13.95 -11.19 -4.49
C LEU A 18 -13.49 -10.08 -3.56
N ILE A 19 -14.41 -9.27 -3.03
CA ILE A 19 -14.10 -8.23 -2.03
C ILE A 19 -13.50 -8.88 -0.76
N VAL A 20 -14.14 -9.91 -0.23
CA VAL A 20 -13.64 -10.62 0.95
C VAL A 20 -12.33 -11.34 0.65
N GLY A 21 -12.18 -11.93 -0.52
CA GLY A 21 -10.93 -12.60 -0.93
C GLY A 21 -9.74 -11.63 -1.03
N ALA A 22 -9.99 -10.42 -1.53
CA ALA A 22 -8.97 -9.36 -1.63
C ALA A 22 -8.56 -8.81 -0.26
N ASP A 23 -9.45 -8.87 0.74
CA ASP A 23 -9.23 -8.42 2.12
C ASP A 23 -8.68 -9.54 3.02
N THR A 24 -7.62 -10.19 2.56
CA THR A 24 -6.92 -11.24 3.33
C THR A 24 -5.41 -11.01 3.31
N LEU A 25 -4.72 -11.40 4.39
CA LEU A 25 -3.27 -11.30 4.45
C LEU A 25 -2.57 -12.03 3.27
N PRO A 26 -2.96 -13.26 2.87
CA PRO A 26 -2.35 -13.90 1.70
C PRO A 26 -2.57 -13.12 0.39
N ALA A 27 -3.78 -12.60 0.15
CA ALA A 27 -4.05 -11.80 -1.05
C ALA A 27 -3.22 -10.51 -1.06
N LEU A 28 -3.11 -9.85 0.09
CA LEU A 28 -2.23 -8.69 0.26
C LEU A 28 -0.77 -9.03 -0.04
N LEU A 29 -0.23 -10.09 0.55
CA LEU A 29 1.17 -10.48 0.35
C LEU A 29 1.46 -10.85 -1.11
N ILE A 30 0.55 -11.56 -1.78
CA ILE A 30 0.70 -11.93 -3.20
C ILE A 30 0.68 -10.68 -4.09
N THR A 31 -0.30 -9.79 -3.90
CA THR A 31 -0.42 -8.58 -4.72
C THR A 31 0.74 -7.62 -4.47
N LEU A 32 1.18 -7.47 -3.22
CA LEU A 32 2.38 -6.71 -2.86
C LEU A 32 3.64 -7.31 -3.48
N LEU A 33 3.82 -8.63 -3.41
CA LEU A 33 4.95 -9.30 -4.05
C LEU A 33 4.97 -9.07 -5.56
N ILE A 34 3.83 -9.19 -6.24
CA ILE A 34 3.71 -8.93 -7.68
C ILE A 34 4.10 -7.49 -8.00
N ALA A 35 3.58 -6.51 -7.26
CA ALA A 35 3.93 -5.10 -7.47
C ALA A 35 5.44 -4.86 -7.37
N HIS A 36 6.11 -5.44 -6.36
CA HIS A 36 7.55 -5.27 -6.16
C HIS A 36 8.39 -6.04 -7.18
N LEU A 37 7.97 -7.23 -7.63
CA LEU A 37 8.65 -7.96 -8.70
C LEU A 37 8.60 -7.18 -10.02
N LEU A 38 7.43 -6.63 -10.36
CA LEU A 38 7.26 -5.78 -11.54
C LEU A 38 8.16 -4.54 -11.46
N TRP A 39 8.16 -3.85 -10.32
CA TRP A 39 9.04 -2.71 -10.11
C TRP A 39 10.52 -3.06 -10.16
N PHE A 40 10.91 -4.21 -9.61
CA PHE A 40 12.27 -4.67 -9.72
C PHE A 40 12.68 -4.83 -11.18
N MET A 41 11.78 -5.31 -12.05
CA MET A 41 11.93 -5.42 -13.51
C MET A 41 11.76 -4.11 -14.29
N GLY A 42 11.56 -2.98 -13.61
CA GLY A 42 11.39 -1.67 -14.23
C GLY A 42 9.98 -1.38 -14.77
N ILE A 43 8.99 -2.18 -14.38
CA ILE A 43 7.57 -1.98 -14.71
C ILE A 43 6.89 -1.35 -13.49
N HIS A 44 6.09 -0.30 -13.68
CA HIS A 44 5.28 0.32 -12.61
C HIS A 44 4.21 -0.66 -12.06
N GLY A 45 4.62 -1.55 -11.16
CA GLY A 45 3.78 -2.65 -10.67
C GLY A 45 2.67 -2.19 -9.73
N ASP A 46 2.89 -1.10 -9.01
CA ASP A 46 1.90 -0.47 -8.13
C ASP A 46 0.69 0.03 -8.93
N LEU A 47 0.89 0.68 -10.08
CA LEU A 47 -0.21 1.14 -10.93
C LEU A 47 -1.06 -0.01 -11.48
N ILE A 48 -0.42 -1.13 -11.81
CA ILE A 48 -1.11 -2.34 -12.31
C ILE A 48 -1.96 -2.94 -11.18
N VAL A 49 -1.35 -3.13 -9.99
CA VAL A 49 -2.03 -3.76 -8.86
C VAL A 49 -3.14 -2.86 -8.30
N THR A 50 -2.86 -1.57 -8.08
CA THR A 50 -3.86 -0.62 -7.56
C THR A 50 -5.00 -0.42 -8.55
N GLY A 51 -4.74 -0.41 -9.86
CA GLY A 51 -5.78 -0.38 -10.90
C GLY A 51 -6.76 -1.56 -10.81
N LEU A 52 -6.27 -2.74 -10.39
CA LEU A 52 -7.11 -3.91 -10.14
C LEU A 52 -7.84 -3.85 -8.79
N LEU A 53 -7.17 -3.35 -7.74
CA LEU A 53 -7.68 -3.40 -6.36
C LEU A 53 -8.61 -2.24 -5.98
N THR A 54 -8.51 -1.09 -6.65
CA THR A 54 -9.26 0.14 -6.31
C THR A 54 -10.77 -0.09 -6.16
N PRO A 55 -11.48 -0.81 -7.06
CA PRO A 55 -12.91 -1.06 -6.88
C PRO A 55 -13.25 -1.81 -5.58
N PHE A 56 -12.39 -2.75 -5.17
CA PHE A 56 -12.55 -3.51 -3.93
C PHE A 56 -12.30 -2.64 -2.70
N TRP A 57 -11.27 -1.78 -2.76
CA TRP A 57 -10.98 -0.82 -1.69
C TRP A 57 -12.09 0.21 -1.52
N MET A 58 -12.68 0.72 -2.62
CA MET A 58 -13.82 1.64 -2.55
C MET A 58 -15.04 0.98 -1.88
N ALA A 59 -15.35 -0.26 -2.25
CA ALA A 59 -16.43 -1.02 -1.62
C ALA A 59 -16.15 -1.26 -0.12
N GLY A 60 -14.92 -1.61 0.23
CA GLY A 60 -14.52 -1.85 1.62
C GLY A 60 -14.53 -0.59 2.48
N VAL A 61 -14.08 0.56 1.96
CA VAL A 61 -14.19 1.86 2.65
C VAL A 61 -15.66 2.21 2.92
N SER A 62 -16.54 2.03 1.92
CA SER A 62 -17.98 2.28 2.09
C SER A 62 -18.59 1.40 3.19
N ALA A 63 -18.22 0.11 3.23
CA ALA A 63 -18.67 -0.80 4.29
C ALA A 63 -18.13 -0.42 5.68
N ASN A 64 -16.87 0.03 5.79
CA ASN A 64 -16.30 0.53 7.03
C ASN A 64 -16.99 1.82 7.52
N GLN A 65 -17.33 2.74 6.61
CA GLN A 65 -18.08 3.96 6.94
C GLN A 65 -19.48 3.63 7.45
N ALA A 66 -20.18 2.69 6.80
CA ALA A 66 -21.50 2.25 7.24
C ALA A 66 -21.45 1.61 8.65
N ALA A 67 -20.46 0.76 8.91
CA ALA A 67 -20.25 0.16 10.23
C ALA A 67 -19.96 1.23 11.29
N LEU A 68 -19.10 2.21 10.98
CA LEU A 68 -18.80 3.32 11.88
C LEU A 68 -20.05 4.13 12.24
N MET A 69 -20.88 4.48 11.25
CA MET A 69 -22.13 5.21 11.48
C MET A 69 -23.15 4.41 12.30
N ALA A 70 -23.10 3.07 12.22
CA ALA A 70 -23.94 2.17 13.01
C ALA A 70 -23.38 1.88 14.41
N GLY A 71 -22.16 2.33 14.73
CA GLY A 71 -21.47 1.99 15.98
C GLY A 71 -20.98 0.54 16.04
N GLU A 72 -20.83 -0.11 14.89
CA GLU A 72 -20.40 -1.51 14.74
C GLU A 72 -18.90 -1.62 14.42
N PRO A 73 -18.26 -2.77 14.71
CA PRO A 73 -16.87 -3.00 14.33
C PRO A 73 -16.65 -2.89 12.81
N LEU A 74 -15.60 -2.17 12.42
CA LEU A 74 -15.25 -1.95 11.01
C LEU A 74 -14.83 -3.29 10.37
N PRO A 75 -15.49 -3.79 9.31
CA PRO A 75 -15.26 -5.13 8.78
C PRO A 75 -13.94 -5.32 8.03
N HIS A 76 -13.40 -4.28 7.38
CA HIS A 76 -12.29 -4.41 6.42
C HIS A 76 -10.97 -3.81 6.87
N ILE A 77 -9.85 -4.47 6.53
CA ILE A 77 -8.49 -4.05 6.92
C ILE A 77 -7.66 -3.65 5.70
N VAL A 78 -7.55 -4.51 4.68
CA VAL A 78 -6.78 -4.24 3.46
C VAL A 78 -7.55 -3.25 2.58
N LEU A 79 -7.41 -1.98 2.91
CA LEU A 79 -7.92 -0.88 2.10
C LEU A 79 -6.76 -0.06 1.54
N GLN A 80 -7.06 0.89 0.67
CA GLN A 80 -6.04 1.70 0.03
C GLN A 80 -5.10 2.39 1.05
N GLY A 81 -5.65 2.98 2.12
CA GLY A 81 -4.82 3.62 3.15
C GLY A 81 -3.87 2.65 3.85
N PHE A 82 -4.27 1.38 4.02
CA PHE A 82 -3.40 0.36 4.60
C PHE A 82 -2.20 0.11 3.70
N TRP A 83 -2.43 0.01 2.40
CA TRP A 83 -1.38 -0.15 1.38
C TRP A 83 -0.44 1.06 1.35
N ASP A 84 -1.00 2.26 1.24
CA ASP A 84 -0.23 3.50 1.04
C ASP A 84 0.57 3.90 2.29
N TYR A 85 -0.05 3.84 3.47
CA TYR A 85 0.50 4.48 4.67
C TYR A 85 1.20 3.51 5.63
N TYR A 86 0.93 2.21 5.56
CA TYR A 86 1.66 1.22 6.36
C TYR A 86 2.72 0.45 5.57
N LEU A 87 2.52 0.24 4.26
CA LEU A 87 3.42 -0.62 3.48
C LEU A 87 4.44 0.21 2.69
N LEU A 88 3.97 1.25 2.01
CA LEU A 88 4.77 2.00 1.03
C LEU A 88 5.28 3.33 1.57
N ILE A 89 5.77 3.33 2.82
CA ILE A 89 6.32 4.53 3.46
C ILE A 89 7.55 5.01 2.69
N GLY A 90 7.44 6.17 2.05
CA GLY A 90 8.45 6.66 1.13
C GLY A 90 8.41 6.05 -0.25
N GLY A 91 7.27 5.54 -0.68
CA GLY A 91 7.07 4.92 -1.99
C GLY A 91 7.32 3.41 -2.00
N ILE A 92 7.29 2.83 -3.20
CA ILE A 92 7.45 1.38 -3.41
C ILE A 92 8.76 0.88 -2.80
N GLY A 93 8.73 -0.24 -2.08
CA GLY A 93 9.91 -0.77 -1.38
C GLY A 93 10.20 -0.14 -0.02
N THR A 94 9.31 0.71 0.50
CA THR A 94 9.46 1.40 1.80
C THR A 94 10.79 2.18 1.85
N THR A 95 11.01 3.10 0.90
CA THR A 95 12.35 3.68 0.72
C THR A 95 12.71 4.85 1.64
N LEU A 96 11.78 5.36 2.46
CA LEU A 96 12.08 6.49 3.34
C LEU A 96 13.29 6.25 4.28
N PRO A 97 13.44 5.08 4.95
CA PRO A 97 14.63 4.78 5.73
C PRO A 97 15.91 4.76 4.87
N LEU A 98 15.84 4.28 3.62
CA LEU A 98 16.97 4.26 2.70
C LEU A 98 17.43 5.68 2.34
N VAL A 99 16.49 6.60 2.10
CA VAL A 99 16.77 8.03 1.90
C VAL A 99 17.56 8.61 3.08
N PHE A 100 17.11 8.35 4.31
CA PHE A 100 17.78 8.85 5.51
C PHE A 100 19.19 8.29 5.68
N MET A 101 19.40 7.02 5.32
CA MET A 101 20.74 6.41 5.30
C MET A 101 21.61 7.01 4.20
N ALA A 102 21.06 7.21 3.00
CA ALA A 102 21.74 7.80 1.86
C ALA A 102 22.25 9.21 2.17
N MET A 103 21.42 10.07 2.77
CA MET A 103 21.82 11.43 3.17
C MET A 103 23.01 11.47 4.14
N ARG A 104 23.20 10.39 4.92
CA ARG A 104 24.32 10.24 5.87
C ARG A 104 25.51 9.47 5.31
N SER A 105 25.46 9.07 4.04
CA SER A 105 26.55 8.34 3.40
C SER A 105 27.82 9.17 3.27
N ARG A 106 28.97 8.49 3.35
CA ARG A 106 30.30 9.07 3.07
C ARG A 106 30.53 9.32 1.58
N SER A 107 29.81 8.61 0.71
CA SER A 107 29.90 8.81 -0.73
C SER A 107 29.11 10.05 -1.13
N HIS A 108 29.79 11.05 -1.71
CA HIS A 108 29.16 12.28 -2.19
C HIS A 108 28.06 12.02 -3.22
N SER A 109 28.23 11.01 -4.09
CA SER A 109 27.22 10.64 -5.08
C SER A 109 25.95 10.13 -4.40
N ILE A 110 26.08 9.14 -3.50
CA ILE A 110 24.96 8.57 -2.73
C ILE A 110 24.27 9.64 -1.87
N GLN A 111 25.06 10.47 -1.20
CA GLN A 111 24.52 11.56 -0.39
C GLN A 111 23.71 12.55 -1.22
N SER A 112 24.18 12.89 -2.42
CA SER A 112 23.48 13.80 -3.32
C SER A 112 22.13 13.23 -3.75
N VAL A 113 22.08 11.95 -4.14
CA VAL A 113 20.81 11.28 -4.49
C VAL A 113 19.86 11.24 -3.30
N GLY A 114 20.36 10.91 -2.09
CA GLY A 114 19.54 10.93 -0.88
C GLY A 114 18.94 12.31 -0.57
N LYS A 115 19.70 13.39 -0.74
CA LYS A 115 19.22 14.76 -0.55
C LYS A 115 18.17 15.16 -1.59
N LEU A 116 18.38 14.80 -2.86
CA LEU A 116 17.42 15.05 -3.94
C LEU A 116 16.12 14.25 -3.77
N GLY A 117 16.23 13.01 -3.32
CA GLY A 117 15.10 12.11 -3.12
C GLY A 117 14.30 12.38 -1.83
N PHE A 118 14.84 13.15 -0.88
CA PHE A 118 14.21 13.32 0.43
C PHE A 118 12.82 13.94 0.37
N ILE A 119 12.67 15.09 -0.30
CA ILE A 119 11.37 15.75 -0.36
C ILE A 119 10.34 14.89 -1.10
N PRO A 120 10.60 14.36 -2.32
CA PRO A 120 9.68 13.44 -2.98
C PRO A 120 9.26 12.26 -2.11
N SER A 121 10.21 11.63 -1.40
CA SER A 121 9.90 10.46 -0.57
C SER A 121 9.04 10.79 0.65
N LEU A 122 9.03 12.03 1.15
CA LEU A 122 8.05 12.40 2.18
C LEU A 122 6.61 12.36 1.66
N PHE A 123 6.41 12.46 0.35
CA PHE A 123 5.12 12.36 -0.33
C PHE A 123 4.99 11.03 -1.08
N ASN A 124 5.70 9.99 -0.63
CA ASN A 124 5.69 8.64 -1.20
C ASN A 124 6.11 8.53 -2.68
N ILE A 125 6.78 9.57 -3.21
CA ILE A 125 7.35 9.59 -4.58
C ILE A 125 8.83 9.20 -4.48
N ASN A 126 9.25 8.14 -5.15
CA ASN A 126 10.62 7.63 -5.00
C ASN A 126 11.31 7.17 -6.28
N GLU A 127 10.77 7.47 -7.45
CA GLU A 127 11.41 7.23 -8.75
C GLU A 127 12.84 7.79 -8.81
N PRO A 128 13.14 9.01 -8.30
CA PRO A 128 14.52 9.48 -8.25
C PRO A 128 15.48 8.54 -7.51
N LEU A 129 14.98 7.80 -6.51
CA LEU A 129 15.76 6.75 -5.84
C LEU A 129 15.79 5.47 -6.64
N LEU A 130 14.66 5.00 -7.15
CA LEU A 130 14.61 3.74 -7.88
C LEU A 130 15.58 3.72 -9.07
N PHE A 131 15.68 4.84 -9.78
CA PHE A 131 16.58 5.03 -10.91
C PHE A 131 17.96 5.60 -10.50
N GLY A 132 18.03 6.44 -9.47
CA GLY A 132 19.28 7.07 -9.03
C GLY A 132 20.17 6.19 -8.13
N PHE A 133 19.59 5.29 -7.34
CA PHE A 133 20.29 4.25 -6.57
C PHE A 133 20.52 2.94 -7.35
N PRO A 134 20.31 2.98 -8.66
CA PRO A 134 19.63 1.93 -9.43
C PRO A 134 19.17 0.75 -8.56
N ILE A 135 18.02 0.90 -7.89
CA ILE A 135 17.39 -0.22 -7.16
C ILE A 135 16.84 -1.23 -8.16
N ILE A 136 16.29 -0.72 -9.25
CA ILE A 136 15.77 -1.52 -10.36
C ILE A 136 16.87 -2.40 -10.93
N MET A 137 16.56 -3.69 -11.08
CA MET A 137 17.45 -4.72 -11.60
C MET A 137 18.79 -4.86 -10.87
N ASN A 138 18.92 -4.35 -9.64
CA ASN A 138 20.13 -4.47 -8.84
C ASN A 138 19.98 -5.57 -7.78
N PRO A 139 20.71 -6.69 -7.91
CA PRO A 139 20.59 -7.83 -6.99
C PRO A 139 20.89 -7.48 -5.53
N LEU A 140 21.70 -6.45 -5.27
CA LEU A 140 22.01 -6.00 -3.91
C LEU A 140 20.75 -5.51 -3.18
N PHE A 141 19.86 -4.83 -3.89
CA PHE A 141 18.63 -4.27 -3.34
C PHE A 141 17.43 -5.20 -3.46
N PHE A 142 17.51 -6.27 -4.25
CA PHE A 142 16.39 -7.19 -4.50
C PHE A 142 15.72 -7.68 -3.20
N LEU A 143 16.53 -8.22 -2.28
CA LEU A 143 16.03 -8.79 -1.04
C LEU A 143 15.39 -7.73 -0.12
N PRO A 144 16.05 -6.61 0.23
CA PRO A 144 15.40 -5.60 1.06
C PRO A 144 14.19 -4.93 0.38
N PHE A 145 14.24 -4.70 -0.93
CA PHE A 145 13.15 -4.07 -1.68
C PHE A 145 11.85 -4.88 -1.64
N ILE A 146 11.94 -6.21 -1.61
CA ILE A 146 10.78 -7.10 -1.54
C ILE A 146 10.41 -7.44 -0.10
N SER A 147 11.39 -7.79 0.73
CA SER A 147 11.12 -8.33 2.07
C SER A 147 10.61 -7.30 3.06
N VAL A 148 11.11 -6.06 3.02
CA VAL A 148 10.72 -5.01 3.98
C VAL A 148 9.22 -4.68 3.87
N PRO A 149 8.64 -4.41 2.68
CA PRO A 149 7.20 -4.21 2.53
C PRO A 149 6.36 -5.41 2.96
N LEU A 150 6.81 -6.64 2.68
CA LEU A 150 6.10 -7.85 3.10
C LEU A 150 6.12 -8.02 4.63
N ILE A 151 7.24 -7.72 5.29
CA ILE A 151 7.33 -7.71 6.74
C ILE A 151 6.40 -6.63 7.31
N ASN A 152 6.41 -5.42 6.75
CA ASN A 152 5.50 -4.35 7.15
C ASN A 152 4.04 -4.76 6.99
N ALA A 153 3.69 -5.48 5.93
CA ALA A 153 2.34 -5.99 5.71
C ALA A 153 1.89 -6.95 6.80
N VAL A 154 2.74 -7.92 7.18
CA VAL A 154 2.44 -8.86 8.26
C VAL A 154 2.30 -8.12 9.60
N LEU A 155 3.23 -7.20 9.90
CA LEU A 155 3.22 -6.45 11.15
C LEU A 155 1.99 -5.54 11.27
N ALA A 156 1.74 -4.70 10.26
CA ALA A 156 0.60 -3.80 10.24
C ALA A 156 -0.73 -4.57 10.30
N TRP A 157 -0.82 -5.74 9.64
CA TRP A 157 -2.01 -6.58 9.69
C TRP A 157 -2.26 -7.11 11.10
N GLN A 158 -1.24 -7.65 11.76
CA GLN A 158 -1.34 -8.14 13.13
C GLN A 158 -1.69 -7.02 14.11
N LEU A 159 -1.02 -5.86 13.99
CA LEU A 159 -1.29 -4.71 14.84
C LEU A 159 -2.73 -4.19 14.65
N THR A 160 -3.25 -4.20 13.42
CA THR A 160 -4.66 -3.84 13.16
C THR A 160 -5.63 -4.87 13.72
N GLN A 161 -5.31 -6.16 13.61
CA GLN A 161 -6.12 -7.24 14.18
C GLN A 161 -6.16 -7.22 15.71
N TRP A 162 -5.07 -6.79 16.35
CA TRP A 162 -4.98 -6.63 17.80
C TRP A 162 -5.55 -5.30 18.31
N GLY A 163 -5.97 -4.40 17.41
CA GLY A 163 -6.52 -3.09 17.77
C GLY A 163 -5.47 -2.04 18.18
N PHE A 164 -4.20 -2.24 17.83
CA PHE A 164 -3.16 -1.21 17.97
C PHE A 164 -3.20 -0.17 16.84
N LEU A 165 -3.69 -0.58 15.66
CA LEU A 165 -3.91 0.30 14.52
C LEU A 165 -5.40 0.29 14.16
N ASP A 166 -5.93 1.47 13.83
CA ASP A 166 -7.30 1.61 13.37
C ASP A 166 -7.47 1.12 11.92
N ARG A 167 -8.71 0.79 11.57
CA ARG A 167 -9.09 0.42 10.20
C ARG A 167 -9.51 1.68 9.44
N PHE A 168 -9.11 1.77 8.17
CA PHE A 168 -9.38 2.96 7.36
C PHE A 168 -10.85 3.14 7.02
N ILE A 169 -11.31 4.39 7.03
CA ILE A 169 -12.70 4.82 6.72
C ILE A 169 -12.77 5.87 5.62
N ALA A 170 -11.64 6.27 5.05
CA ALA A 170 -11.56 7.31 4.05
C ALA A 170 -10.53 6.96 2.99
N LEU A 171 -10.74 7.50 1.79
CA LEU A 171 -9.75 7.48 0.72
C LEU A 171 -9.00 8.79 0.76
N LEU A 172 -7.71 8.70 1.05
CA LEU A 172 -6.79 9.81 1.10
C LEU A 172 -5.81 9.67 -0.08
N PRO A 173 -5.37 10.77 -0.72
CA PRO A 173 -4.33 10.71 -1.75
C PRO A 173 -3.06 10.06 -1.21
N TRP A 174 -2.56 9.03 -1.90
CA TRP A 174 -1.36 8.26 -1.52
C TRP A 174 -0.11 9.13 -1.30
N SER A 175 -0.09 10.33 -1.87
CA SER A 175 1.02 11.28 -1.72
C SER A 175 1.02 12.05 -0.40
N ILE A 176 0.03 11.87 0.47
CA ILE A 176 0.08 12.42 1.83
C ILE A 176 1.22 11.74 2.60
N PRO A 177 2.02 12.50 3.38
CA PRO A 177 3.04 11.89 4.23
C PRO A 177 2.45 10.81 5.13
N SER A 178 3.01 9.59 5.07
CA SER A 178 2.40 8.41 5.70
C SER A 178 2.00 8.58 7.17
N PRO A 179 2.77 9.26 8.04
CA PRO A 179 2.34 9.51 9.42
C PRO A 179 1.09 10.39 9.58
N LEU A 180 0.74 11.19 8.57
CA LEU A 180 -0.49 12.00 8.57
C LEU A 180 -1.65 11.29 7.88
N GLY A 181 -1.35 10.36 6.96
CA GLY A 181 -2.36 9.59 6.24
C GLY A 181 -2.82 8.34 6.99
N ALA A 182 -1.96 7.76 7.83
CA ALA A 182 -2.26 6.65 8.74
C ALA A 182 -3.18 7.07 9.88
#